data_AF-A0A3A9GN97-F1
#
_entry.id   AF-A0A3A9GN97-F1
#
_cell.length_a   1.000
_cell.length_b   1.000
_cell.length_c   1.000
_cell.angle_alpha   90.00
_cell.angle_beta   90.00
_cell.angle_gamma   90.00
#
_symmetry.space_group_name_H-M   'P 1'
#
loop_
_entity.id
_entity.type
_entity.pdbx_description
1 polymer ?
#
loop_
_entity_poly.entity_id
_entity_poly.type
_entity_poly.pdbx_seq_one_letter_code
_entity_poly.pdbx_strand_id
1 'polypeptide(L)'
;ELYAELMRLFEGLSEDRENNPEEFQDKYGSHYSEAKTEEKNRERYEYRTVQSYSDPGGIQERRPYIASVGRAKQVRIMQIQDDRGNDITPCLVGFLEEGSKKQPKRAAEEGMGNDAEWFGLAASKVLNAEEMLKYKRKHWAIENRLHYVLDETFGEDKSTIKLGKNTMSLLRKCAYNIVRLLQMENPEGQGGIPDIIDNVCDNLKIGLQMIFSPIPSRY
;
A
#
# COMPACT_ATOMS: atom_id res chain seq x y z
N GLU A 1 -0.23 -21.70 1.73
CA GLU A 1 1.04 -22.46 1.58
C GLU A 1 2.25 -21.52 1.46
N LEU A 2 2.41 -20.77 0.37
CA LEU A 2 3.56 -19.85 0.16
C LEU A 2 3.76 -18.83 1.31
N TYR A 3 2.69 -18.26 1.86
CA TYR A 3 2.80 -17.33 2.98
C TYR A 3 3.48 -17.96 4.20
N ALA A 4 3.07 -19.18 4.57
CA ALA A 4 3.65 -19.89 5.70
C ALA A 4 5.10 -20.33 5.44
N GLU A 5 5.41 -20.76 4.22
CA GLU A 5 6.79 -21.05 3.79
C GLU A 5 7.68 -19.82 3.95
N LEU A 6 7.20 -18.66 3.49
CA LEU A 6 7.93 -17.40 3.57
C LEU A 6 8.12 -16.96 5.03
N MET A 7 7.08 -17.03 5.86
CA MET A 7 7.21 -16.64 7.26
C MET A 7 8.21 -17.51 8.01
N ARG A 8 8.18 -18.84 7.82
CA ARG A 8 9.16 -19.77 8.40
C ARG A 8 10.59 -19.50 7.94
N LEU A 9 10.78 -19.20 6.65
CA LEU A 9 12.10 -18.84 6.13
C LEU A 9 12.70 -17.66 6.89
N PHE A 10 11.92 -16.58 7.06
CA PHE A 10 12.42 -15.40 7.76
C PHE A 10 12.44 -15.55 9.30
N GLU A 11 11.63 -16.42 9.89
CA GLU A 11 11.78 -16.83 11.29
C GLU A 11 13.14 -17.50 11.50
N GLY A 12 13.49 -18.48 10.65
CA GLY A 12 14.81 -19.12 10.69
C GLY A 12 15.98 -18.15 10.47
N LEU A 13 15.86 -17.22 9.51
CA LEU A 13 16.86 -16.16 9.31
C LEU A 13 17.00 -15.25 10.55
N SER A 14 15.90 -14.97 11.25
CA SER A 14 15.94 -14.20 12.50
C SER A 14 16.65 -14.96 13.62
N GLU A 15 16.34 -16.25 13.79
CA GLU A 15 16.99 -17.12 14.78
C GLU A 15 18.49 -17.26 14.51
N ASP A 16 18.89 -17.53 13.26
CA ASP A 16 20.30 -17.63 12.87
C ASP A 16 21.07 -16.34 13.20
N ARG A 17 20.46 -15.18 12.91
CA ARG A 17 21.07 -13.86 13.21
C ARG A 17 21.22 -13.61 14.70
N GLU A 18 20.24 -14.03 15.51
CA GLU A 18 20.27 -13.87 16.97
C GLU A 18 21.29 -14.79 17.62
N ASN A 19 21.43 -16.02 17.11
CA ASN A 19 22.36 -17.02 17.61
C ASN A 19 23.82 -16.68 17.28
N ASN A 20 24.12 -16.29 16.03
CA ASN A 20 25.48 -15.97 15.60
C ASN A 20 25.51 -14.89 14.50
N PRO A 21 25.62 -13.60 14.87
CA PRO A 21 25.61 -12.50 13.91
C PRO A 21 26.74 -12.53 12.86
N GLU A 22 27.93 -13.02 13.24
CA GLU A 22 29.09 -13.07 12.33
C GLU A 22 28.88 -14.14 11.25
N GLU A 23 28.45 -15.34 11.65
CA GLU A 23 28.12 -16.44 10.73
C GLU A 23 26.92 -16.10 9.86
N PHE A 24 25.91 -15.42 10.41
CA PHE A 24 24.78 -14.93 9.63
C PHE A 24 25.23 -13.98 8.53
N GLN A 25 26.13 -13.04 8.84
CA GLN A 25 26.63 -12.08 7.87
C GLN A 25 27.45 -12.76 6.78
N ASP A 26 28.28 -13.74 7.13
CA ASP A 26 29.07 -14.53 6.16
C ASP A 26 28.15 -15.35 5.23
N LYS A 27 27.14 -16.01 5.80
CA LYS A 27 26.25 -16.93 5.08
C LYS A 27 25.20 -16.21 4.24
N TYR A 28 24.59 -15.16 4.76
CA TYR A 28 23.40 -14.53 4.15
C TYR A 28 23.61 -13.08 3.73
N GLY A 29 24.68 -12.41 4.18
CA GLY A 29 24.85 -10.95 4.05
C GLY A 29 24.85 -10.43 2.61
N SER A 30 25.24 -11.25 1.63
CA SER A 30 25.17 -10.88 0.20
C SER A 30 23.75 -10.93 -0.38
N HIS A 31 22.84 -11.68 0.24
CA HIS A 31 21.49 -11.94 -0.26
C HIS A 31 20.38 -11.35 0.60
N TYR A 32 20.66 -11.11 1.90
CA TYR A 32 19.74 -10.60 2.89
C TYR A 32 19.87 -9.08 3.07
N SER A 33 18.75 -8.40 3.22
CA SER A 33 18.73 -6.99 3.61
C SER A 33 17.51 -6.68 4.48
N GLU A 34 17.63 -5.66 5.33
CA GLU A 34 16.55 -5.17 6.18
C GLU A 34 16.48 -3.64 6.12
N ALA A 35 15.28 -3.09 6.05
CA ALA A 35 15.03 -1.66 6.07
C ALA A 35 13.93 -1.33 7.07
N LYS A 36 14.09 -0.22 7.79
CA LYS A 36 13.09 0.31 8.72
C LYS A 36 12.74 1.73 8.31
N THR A 37 11.44 2.03 8.30
CA THR A 37 10.95 3.38 7.96
C THR A 37 9.84 3.78 8.91
N GLU A 38 9.79 5.06 9.22
CA GLU A 38 8.67 5.73 9.86
C GLU A 38 8.18 6.86 8.96
N GLU A 39 6.87 7.01 8.85
CA GLU A 39 6.28 8.12 8.10
C GLU A 39 5.00 8.62 8.76
N LYS A 40 4.79 9.93 8.74
CA LYS A 40 3.50 10.53 9.07
C LYS A 40 2.57 10.44 7.85
N ASN A 41 1.38 9.90 8.05
CA ASN A 41 0.33 9.82 7.05
C ASN A 41 -0.98 10.36 7.65
N ARG A 42 -1.31 11.62 7.33
CA ARG A 42 -2.45 12.35 7.90
C ARG A 42 -2.43 12.29 9.44
N GLU A 43 -3.41 11.62 10.03
CA GLU A 43 -3.63 11.52 11.48
C GLU A 43 -2.98 10.27 12.10
N ARG A 44 -2.06 9.61 11.39
CA ARG A 44 -1.35 8.42 11.89
C ARG A 44 0.12 8.43 11.52
N TYR A 45 0.93 7.79 12.34
CA TYR A 45 2.29 7.39 12.01
C TYR A 45 2.31 5.92 11.62
N GLU A 46 3.05 5.60 10.57
CA GLU A 46 3.22 4.26 10.06
C GLU A 46 4.67 3.82 10.18
N TYR A 47 4.92 2.79 10.99
CA TYR A 47 6.21 2.17 11.18
C TYR A 47 6.25 0.89 10.38
N ARG A 48 7.31 0.71 9.59
CA ARG A 48 7.50 -0.49 8.78
C ARG A 48 8.89 -1.05 8.95
N THR A 49 8.94 -2.37 9.10
CA THR A 49 10.16 -3.14 8.97
C THR A 49 9.98 -4.05 7.78
N VAL A 50 10.91 -4.02 6.84
CA VAL A 50 10.90 -4.88 5.64
C VAL A 50 12.20 -5.67 5.60
N GLN A 51 12.08 -6.96 5.38
CA GLN A 51 13.19 -7.88 5.19
C GLN A 51 13.09 -8.44 3.78
N SER A 52 14.23 -8.56 3.09
CA SER A 52 14.33 -9.14 1.76
C SER A 52 15.44 -10.18 1.73
N TYR A 53 15.21 -11.24 0.96
CA TYR A 53 16.16 -12.31 0.73
C TYR A 53 16.12 -12.75 -0.74
N SER A 54 17.28 -12.77 -1.40
CA SER A 54 17.39 -13.03 -2.84
C SER A 54 17.83 -14.45 -3.21
N ASP A 55 18.00 -15.33 -2.23
CA ASP A 55 18.29 -16.76 -2.46
C ASP A 55 17.29 -17.68 -1.73
N PRO A 56 15.99 -17.67 -2.10
CA PRO A 56 14.95 -18.29 -1.29
C PRO A 56 14.88 -19.83 -1.44
N GLY A 57 15.89 -20.47 -2.05
CA GLY A 57 16.07 -21.91 -2.12
C GLY A 57 14.81 -22.67 -2.56
N GLY A 58 14.25 -23.49 -1.67
CA GLY A 58 13.09 -24.33 -1.95
C GLY A 58 11.84 -23.59 -2.45
N ILE A 59 11.68 -22.29 -2.15
CA ILE A 59 10.61 -21.48 -2.75
C ILE A 59 10.88 -21.25 -4.23
N GLN A 60 12.12 -20.96 -4.62
CA GLN A 60 12.53 -20.78 -6.01
C GLN A 60 12.53 -22.10 -6.79
N GLU A 61 12.90 -23.22 -6.18
CA GLU A 61 12.84 -24.54 -6.82
C GLU A 61 11.42 -24.88 -7.30
N ARG A 62 10.40 -24.56 -6.48
CA ARG A 62 8.99 -24.75 -6.83
C ARG A 62 8.44 -23.65 -7.76
N ARG A 63 9.05 -22.45 -7.73
CA ARG A 63 8.59 -21.24 -8.40
C ARG A 63 9.79 -20.50 -9.01
N PRO A 64 10.35 -21.00 -10.13
CA PRO A 64 11.64 -20.54 -10.65
C PRO A 64 11.66 -19.08 -11.11
N TYR A 65 10.48 -18.49 -11.32
CA TYR A 65 10.32 -17.08 -11.64
C TYR A 65 10.45 -16.14 -10.43
N ILE A 66 10.55 -16.66 -9.19
CA ILE A 66 10.77 -15.84 -7.99
C ILE A 66 12.27 -15.66 -7.80
N ALA A 67 12.74 -14.41 -7.90
CA ALA A 67 14.16 -14.06 -7.73
C ALA A 67 14.45 -13.41 -6.37
N SER A 68 13.43 -12.92 -5.66
CA SER A 68 13.56 -12.54 -4.25
C SER A 68 12.22 -12.61 -3.53
N VAL A 69 12.29 -12.83 -2.21
CA VAL A 69 11.15 -12.85 -1.31
C VAL A 69 11.38 -11.88 -0.16
N GLY A 70 10.31 -11.41 0.45
CA GLY A 70 10.39 -10.51 1.59
C GLY A 70 9.25 -10.70 2.55
N ARG A 71 9.44 -10.33 3.81
CA ARG A 71 8.32 -10.08 4.73
C ARG A 71 8.38 -8.67 5.24
N ALA A 72 7.21 -8.11 5.53
CA ALA A 72 7.10 -6.78 6.08
C ALA A 72 6.14 -6.76 7.26
N LYS A 73 6.53 -6.06 8.32
CA LYS A 73 5.71 -5.74 9.48
C LYS A 73 5.28 -4.30 9.36
N GLN A 74 3.98 -4.03 9.50
CA GLN A 74 3.45 -2.67 9.53
C GLN A 74 2.70 -2.43 10.84
N VAL A 75 3.06 -1.35 11.54
CA VAL A 75 2.38 -0.86 12.74
C VAL A 75 1.87 0.55 12.46
N ARG A 76 0.59 0.80 12.74
CA ARG A 76 -0.06 2.10 12.51
C ARG A 76 -0.50 2.68 13.84
N ILE A 77 0.03 3.84 14.19
CA ILE A 77 -0.25 4.55 15.45
C ILE A 77 -1.02 5.83 15.13
N MET A 78 -2.26 5.92 15.60
CA MET A 78 -3.08 7.12 15.48
C MET A 78 -2.54 8.24 16.37
N GLN A 79 -2.56 9.46 15.86
CA GLN A 79 -2.35 10.66 16.67
C GLN A 79 -3.50 10.80 17.68
N ILE A 80 -3.13 11.06 18.92
CA ILE A 80 -4.06 11.32 20.03
C ILE A 80 -3.82 12.73 20.55
N GLN A 81 -4.80 13.29 21.23
CA GLN A 81 -4.61 14.53 21.97
C GLN A 81 -4.17 14.22 23.40
N ASP A 82 -3.16 14.94 23.87
CA ASP A 82 -2.81 14.95 25.29
C ASP A 82 -3.92 15.65 26.11
N ASP A 83 -3.79 15.64 27.43
CA ASP A 83 -4.79 16.26 28.32
C ASP A 83 -4.83 17.80 28.21
N ARG A 84 -3.90 18.40 27.44
CA ARG A 84 -3.83 19.82 27.11
C ARG A 84 -4.35 20.12 25.69
N GLY A 85 -4.81 19.11 24.96
CA GLY A 85 -5.33 19.23 23.60
C GLY A 85 -4.26 19.25 22.49
N ASN A 86 -2.98 19.01 22.80
CA ASN A 86 -1.93 18.96 21.79
C ASN A 86 -1.92 17.60 21.09
N ASP A 87 -1.73 17.60 19.77
CA ASP A 87 -1.56 16.38 19.00
C ASP A 87 -0.22 15.73 19.31
N ILE A 88 -0.28 14.55 19.94
CA ILE A 88 0.87 13.72 20.24
C ILE A 88 0.74 12.37 19.53
N THR A 89 1.88 11.77 19.24
CA THR A 89 1.95 10.38 18.76
C THR A 89 2.64 9.56 19.84
N PRO A 90 2.00 8.51 20.38
CA PRO A 90 2.68 7.56 21.27
C PRO A 90 3.95 7.02 20.59
N CYS A 91 5.02 6.83 21.37
CA CYS A 91 6.23 6.19 20.83
C CYS A 91 5.95 4.73 20.48
N LEU A 92 6.67 4.17 19.50
CA LEU A 92 6.42 2.79 19.03
C LEU A 92 6.50 1.76 20.16
N VAL A 93 7.48 1.88 21.06
CA VAL A 93 7.67 0.97 22.18
C VAL A 93 6.47 1.03 23.14
N GLY A 94 6.14 2.23 23.63
CA GLY A 94 5.02 2.42 24.56
C GLY A 94 3.68 2.01 23.93
N PHE A 95 3.49 2.26 22.64
CA PHE A 95 2.29 1.81 21.93
C PHE A 95 2.16 0.29 21.87
N LEU A 96 3.25 -0.45 21.64
CA LEU A 96 3.21 -1.92 21.61
C LEU A 96 2.98 -2.51 23.02
N GLU A 97 3.44 -1.83 24.05
CA GLU A 97 3.29 -2.26 25.45
C GLU A 97 1.88 -1.98 25.98
N GLU A 98 1.37 -0.76 25.78
CA GLU A 98 0.18 -0.23 26.47
C GLU A 98 -0.98 0.10 25.53
N GLY A 99 -0.74 0.18 24.21
CA GLY A 99 -1.69 0.72 23.24
C GLY A 99 -1.81 2.24 23.32
N SER A 100 -2.94 2.78 22.87
CA SER A 100 -3.27 4.20 23.01
C SER A 100 -4.74 4.42 23.34
N LYS A 101 -5.12 5.63 23.75
CA LYS A 101 -6.53 6.01 23.99
C LYS A 101 -7.45 5.68 22.80
N LYS A 102 -6.97 5.85 21.56
CA LYS A 102 -7.72 5.57 20.32
C LYS A 102 -7.57 4.13 19.83
N GLN A 103 -6.51 3.43 20.24
CA GLN A 103 -6.20 2.06 19.84
C GLN A 103 -5.76 1.28 21.08
N PRO A 104 -6.69 0.90 21.97
CA PRO A 104 -6.36 0.16 23.18
C PRO A 104 -5.83 -1.23 22.80
N LYS A 105 -4.86 -1.72 23.59
CA LYS A 105 -4.32 -3.07 23.40
C LYS A 105 -5.43 -4.09 23.61
N ARG A 106 -5.75 -4.87 22.57
CA ARG A 106 -6.75 -5.94 22.67
C ARG A 106 -6.22 -7.03 23.60
N ALA A 107 -7.06 -7.54 24.50
CA ALA A 107 -6.76 -8.77 25.23
C ALA A 107 -6.54 -9.89 24.20
N ALA A 108 -5.49 -10.68 24.37
CA ALA A 108 -5.13 -11.76 23.46
C ALA A 108 -6.21 -12.86 23.47
N GLU A 109 -7.28 -12.65 22.72
CA GLU A 109 -8.20 -13.73 22.35
C GLU A 109 -7.63 -14.47 21.13
N GLU A 110 -7.65 -15.80 21.23
CA GLU A 110 -7.13 -16.73 20.25
C GLU A 110 -7.68 -16.45 18.84
N GLY A 111 -6.80 -16.00 17.94
CA GLY A 111 -7.00 -16.15 16.50
C GLY A 111 -6.92 -14.88 15.64
N MET A 112 -7.09 -13.67 16.18
CA MET A 112 -6.98 -12.42 15.40
C MET A 112 -6.49 -11.22 16.23
N GLY A 113 -5.42 -11.41 17.01
CA GLY A 113 -4.65 -10.30 17.57
C GLY A 113 -3.49 -10.00 16.65
N ASN A 114 -3.46 -8.83 15.99
CA ASN A 114 -2.23 -8.31 15.39
C ASN A 114 -2.38 -6.82 15.05
N ASP A 115 -2.08 -5.94 16.01
CA ASP A 115 -1.79 -4.52 15.72
C ASP A 115 -0.51 -4.35 14.88
N ALA A 116 0.22 -5.46 14.66
CA ALA A 116 1.27 -5.60 13.68
C ALA A 116 0.88 -6.61 12.59
N GLU A 117 0.49 -6.11 11.42
CA GLU A 117 0.20 -6.95 10.26
C GLU A 117 1.52 -7.35 9.59
N TRP A 118 1.87 -8.64 9.68
CA TRP A 118 2.89 -9.22 8.83
C TRP A 118 2.30 -9.57 7.47
N PHE A 119 3.01 -9.26 6.39
CA PHE A 119 2.64 -9.69 5.04
C PHE A 119 3.87 -10.14 4.25
N GLY A 120 3.65 -11.11 3.37
CA GLY A 120 4.67 -11.63 2.47
C GLY A 120 4.77 -10.81 1.18
N LEU A 121 5.97 -10.78 0.62
CA LEU A 121 6.34 -10.15 -0.64
C LEU A 121 7.10 -11.17 -1.48
N ALA A 122 6.84 -11.19 -2.77
CA ALA A 122 7.59 -11.99 -3.73
C ALA A 122 7.79 -11.18 -5.00
N ALA A 123 8.97 -11.29 -5.60
CA ALA A 123 9.32 -10.57 -6.81
C ALA A 123 10.08 -11.49 -7.77
N SER A 124 9.83 -11.29 -9.07
CA SER A 124 10.60 -11.93 -10.14
C SER A 124 11.93 -11.23 -10.44
N LYS A 125 12.23 -10.17 -9.71
CA LYS A 125 13.50 -9.45 -9.74
C LYS A 125 14.21 -9.62 -8.40
N VAL A 126 15.53 -9.63 -8.42
CA VAL A 126 16.34 -9.49 -7.19
C VAL A 126 16.14 -8.06 -6.67
N LEU A 127 15.51 -7.93 -5.50
CA LEU A 127 15.23 -6.66 -4.86
C LEU A 127 15.76 -6.66 -3.43
N ASN A 128 16.39 -5.58 -2.99
CA ASN A 128 16.69 -5.40 -1.57
C ASN A 128 15.45 -4.89 -0.79
N ALA A 129 15.55 -4.80 0.53
CA ALA A 129 14.43 -4.40 1.40
C ALA A 129 13.90 -2.99 1.09
N GLU A 130 14.77 -2.03 0.77
CA GLU A 130 14.36 -0.67 0.40
C GLU A 130 13.61 -0.64 -0.93
N GLU A 131 14.10 -1.39 -1.92
CA GLU A 131 13.44 -1.51 -3.22
C GLU A 131 12.08 -2.19 -3.09
N MET A 132 11.99 -3.30 -2.33
CA MET A 132 10.73 -3.97 -2.05
C MET A 132 9.72 -3.02 -1.40
N LEU A 133 10.16 -2.25 -0.39
CA LEU A 133 9.32 -1.24 0.25
C LEU A 133 8.89 -0.16 -0.74
N LYS A 134 9.80 0.33 -1.58
CA LYS A 134 9.50 1.32 -2.63
C LYS A 134 8.43 0.81 -3.59
N TYR A 135 8.52 -0.44 -4.05
CA TYR A 135 7.48 -1.04 -4.91
C TYR A 135 6.15 -1.21 -4.18
N LYS A 136 6.16 -1.66 -2.92
CA LYS A 136 4.95 -1.74 -2.10
C LYS A 136 4.30 -0.36 -1.92
N ARG A 137 5.08 0.70 -1.71
CA ARG A 137 4.57 2.08 -1.63
C ARG A 137 4.00 2.56 -2.95
N LYS A 138 4.65 2.26 -4.08
CA LYS A 138 4.11 2.57 -5.42
C LYS A 138 2.79 1.85 -5.68
N HIS A 139 2.66 0.61 -5.23
CA HIS A 139 1.40 -0.14 -5.32
C HIS A 139 0.28 0.54 -4.52
N TRP A 140 0.55 0.97 -3.28
CA TRP A 140 -0.42 1.77 -2.50
C TRP A 140 -0.79 3.10 -3.14
N ALA A 141 0.13 3.74 -3.88
CA ALA A 141 -0.19 4.95 -4.62
C ALA A 141 -1.23 4.72 -5.72
N ILE A 142 -1.27 3.52 -6.32
CA ILE A 142 -2.30 3.14 -7.29
C ILE A 142 -3.63 2.99 -6.56
N GLU A 143 -3.66 2.27 -5.44
CA GLU A 143 -4.86 2.10 -4.61
C GLU A 143 -5.50 3.44 -4.23
N ASN A 144 -4.69 4.37 -3.74
CA ASN A 144 -5.18 5.66 -3.28
C ASN A 144 -5.62 6.59 -4.42
N ARG A 145 -4.99 6.51 -5.60
CA ARG A 145 -5.23 7.46 -6.71
C ARG A 145 -6.23 6.97 -7.75
N LEU A 146 -6.39 5.65 -7.86
CA LEU A 146 -7.27 5.01 -8.83
C LEU A 146 -8.44 4.34 -8.11
N HIS A 147 -8.17 3.32 -7.29
CA HIS A 147 -9.22 2.49 -6.71
C HIS A 147 -10.13 3.30 -5.79
N TYR A 148 -9.57 4.04 -4.83
CA TYR A 148 -10.37 4.92 -3.97
C TYR A 148 -11.27 5.91 -4.74
N VAL A 149 -10.76 6.48 -5.84
CA VAL A 149 -11.53 7.42 -6.67
C VAL A 149 -12.64 6.69 -7.42
N LEU A 150 -12.38 5.49 -7.93
CA LEU A 150 -13.41 4.68 -8.59
C LEU A 150 -14.50 4.25 -7.60
N ASP A 151 -14.11 3.83 -6.40
CA ASP A 151 -15.02 3.31 -5.38
C ASP A 151 -15.88 4.42 -4.79
N GLU A 152 -15.28 5.53 -4.37
CA GLU A 152 -16.00 6.63 -3.71
C GLU A 152 -16.58 7.64 -4.70
N THR A 153 -15.77 8.16 -5.64
CA THR A 153 -16.21 9.23 -6.55
C THR A 153 -17.07 8.70 -7.70
N PHE A 154 -16.73 7.54 -8.26
CA PHE A 154 -17.53 6.89 -9.31
C PHE A 154 -18.54 5.86 -8.77
N GLY A 155 -18.60 5.69 -7.44
CA GLY A 155 -19.55 4.81 -6.76
C GLY A 155 -19.47 3.35 -7.22
N GLU A 156 -18.27 2.83 -7.53
CA GLU A 156 -18.10 1.47 -8.06
C GLU A 156 -18.63 0.43 -7.08
N ASP A 157 -18.25 0.51 -5.80
CA ASP A 157 -18.70 -0.42 -4.75
C ASP A 157 -20.19 -0.30 -4.41
N LYS A 158 -20.74 0.91 -4.52
CA LYS A 158 -22.16 1.19 -4.24
C LYS A 158 -23.07 0.79 -5.41
N SER A 159 -22.50 0.31 -6.52
CA SER A 159 -23.25 -0.01 -7.73
C SER A 159 -24.08 -1.28 -7.58
N THR A 160 -25.40 -1.16 -7.76
CA THR A 160 -26.34 -2.30 -7.71
C THR A 160 -26.49 -3.03 -9.05
N ILE A 161 -25.72 -2.63 -10.08
CA ILE A 161 -25.78 -3.19 -11.42
C ILE A 161 -25.34 -4.65 -11.39
N LYS A 162 -26.25 -5.57 -11.73
CA LYS A 162 -25.97 -7.01 -11.73
C LYS A 162 -25.51 -7.53 -13.10
N LEU A 163 -26.11 -7.03 -14.18
CA LEU A 163 -25.77 -7.35 -15.56
C LEU A 163 -24.87 -6.26 -16.13
N GLY A 164 -23.78 -6.61 -16.82
CA GLY A 164 -22.90 -5.62 -17.44
C GLY A 164 -21.88 -4.94 -16.51
N LYS A 165 -21.57 -5.56 -15.36
CA LYS A 165 -20.59 -5.05 -14.39
C LYS A 165 -19.24 -4.68 -15.02
N ASN A 166 -18.74 -5.54 -15.90
CA ASN A 166 -17.46 -5.32 -16.59
C ASN A 166 -17.53 -4.11 -17.53
N THR A 167 -18.63 -3.96 -18.27
CA THR A 167 -18.87 -2.80 -19.13
C THR A 167 -18.91 -1.52 -18.33
N MET A 168 -19.61 -1.51 -17.19
CA MET A 168 -19.66 -0.34 -16.32
C MET A 168 -18.31 -0.01 -15.67
N SER A 169 -17.54 -1.01 -15.24
CA SER A 169 -16.17 -0.79 -14.74
C SER A 169 -15.28 -0.18 -15.82
N LEU A 170 -15.41 -0.63 -17.08
CA LEU A 170 -14.69 -0.06 -18.21
C LEU A 170 -15.11 1.39 -18.48
N LEU A 171 -16.41 1.69 -18.48
CA LEU A 171 -16.92 3.06 -18.67
C LEU A 171 -16.42 4.01 -17.56
N ARG A 172 -16.43 3.58 -16.28
CA ARG A 172 -15.87 4.37 -15.18
C ARG A 172 -14.38 4.64 -15.37
N LYS A 173 -13.60 3.63 -15.76
CA LYS A 173 -12.17 3.78 -16.04
C LYS A 173 -11.90 4.72 -17.22
N CYS A 174 -12.71 4.66 -18.27
CA CYS A 174 -12.66 5.61 -19.38
C CYS A 174 -12.93 7.04 -18.90
N ALA A 175 -14.01 7.25 -18.14
CA ALA A 175 -14.33 8.56 -17.58
C ALA A 175 -13.23 9.09 -16.65
N TYR A 176 -12.72 8.24 -15.75
CA TYR A 176 -11.57 8.57 -14.89
C TYR A 176 -10.35 9.02 -15.70
N ASN A 177 -9.98 8.28 -16.75
CA ASN A 177 -8.84 8.64 -17.59
C ASN A 177 -9.03 9.99 -18.30
N ILE A 178 -10.25 10.30 -18.76
CA ILE A 178 -10.56 11.60 -19.36
C ILE A 178 -10.39 12.71 -18.32
N VAL A 179 -10.94 12.55 -17.11
CA VAL A 179 -10.79 13.54 -16.04
C VAL A 179 -9.33 13.72 -15.64
N ARG A 180 -8.54 12.65 -15.63
CA ARG A 180 -7.08 12.71 -15.39
C ARG A 180 -6.34 13.50 -16.47
N LEU A 181 -6.73 13.37 -17.73
CA LEU A 181 -6.13 14.16 -18.82
C LEU A 181 -6.44 15.65 -18.64
N LEU A 182 -7.69 16.01 -18.30
CA LEU A 182 -8.05 17.40 -18.00
C LEU A 182 -7.24 17.98 -16.85
N GLN A 183 -7.05 17.20 -15.79
CA GLN A 183 -6.22 17.59 -14.65
C GLN A 183 -4.76 17.85 -15.06
N MET A 184 -4.25 17.09 -16.03
CA MET A 184 -2.88 17.25 -16.52
C MET A 184 -2.71 18.45 -17.45
N GLU A 185 -3.76 18.85 -18.17
CA GLU A 185 -3.74 20.02 -19.06
C GLU A 185 -3.74 21.35 -18.30
N ASN A 186 -4.36 21.40 -17.10
CA ASN A 186 -4.37 22.59 -16.23
C ASN A 186 -3.97 22.24 -14.78
N PRO A 187 -2.66 22.06 -14.52
CA PRO A 187 -2.17 21.70 -13.18
C PRO A 187 -2.32 22.83 -12.16
N GLU A 188 -2.36 24.10 -12.61
CA GLU A 188 -2.59 25.26 -11.74
C GLU A 188 -4.09 25.59 -11.73
N GLY A 189 -4.80 25.16 -10.68
CA GLY A 189 -6.17 25.62 -10.39
C GLY A 189 -7.28 24.57 -10.52
N GLN A 190 -7.00 23.34 -10.98
CA GLN A 190 -7.96 22.25 -10.85
C GLN A 190 -7.79 21.55 -9.50
N GLY A 191 -8.90 21.40 -8.78
CA GLY A 191 -8.97 20.66 -7.52
C GLY A 191 -8.73 19.15 -7.69
N GLY A 192 -9.11 18.37 -6.68
CA GLY A 192 -9.09 16.91 -6.79
C GLY A 192 -9.98 16.40 -7.93
N ILE A 193 -9.90 15.10 -8.23
CA ILE A 193 -10.80 14.47 -9.20
C ILE A 193 -12.29 14.76 -8.92
N PRO A 194 -12.77 14.75 -7.65
CA PRO A 194 -14.15 15.15 -7.34
C PRO A 194 -14.49 16.56 -7.86
N ASP A 195 -13.63 17.55 -7.62
CA ASP A 195 -13.89 18.94 -8.01
C ASP A 195 -13.99 19.09 -9.54
N ILE A 196 -13.20 18.34 -10.30
CA ILE A 196 -13.27 18.36 -11.77
C ILE A 196 -14.58 17.71 -12.24
N ILE A 197 -14.99 16.62 -11.61
CA ILE A 197 -16.26 15.95 -11.93
C ILE A 197 -17.44 16.88 -11.62
N ASP A 198 -17.43 17.55 -10.48
CA ASP A 198 -18.48 18.50 -10.11
C ASP A 198 -18.56 19.65 -11.12
N ASN A 199 -17.42 20.22 -11.53
CA ASN A 199 -17.40 21.25 -12.57
C ASN A 199 -17.97 20.77 -13.93
N VAL A 200 -17.72 19.52 -14.32
CA VAL A 200 -18.28 18.93 -15.54
C VAL A 200 -19.79 18.69 -15.40
N CYS A 201 -20.24 18.23 -14.24
CA CYS A 201 -21.65 17.98 -13.94
C CYS A 201 -22.46 19.28 -13.86
N ASP A 202 -21.90 20.32 -13.25
CA ASP A 202 -22.53 21.64 -13.10
C ASP A 202 -22.55 22.43 -14.42
N ASN A 203 -21.60 22.13 -15.32
CA ASN A 203 -21.54 22.75 -16.64
C ASN A 203 -21.67 21.71 -17.75
N LEU A 204 -22.91 21.35 -18.04
CA LEU A 204 -23.26 20.38 -19.09
C LEU A 204 -22.65 20.71 -20.46
N LYS A 205 -22.32 21.98 -20.73
CA LYS A 205 -21.62 22.38 -21.97
C LYS A 205 -20.22 21.80 -22.04
N ILE A 206 -19.49 21.74 -20.92
CA ILE A 206 -18.19 21.08 -20.80
C ILE A 206 -18.37 19.57 -21.01
N GLY A 207 -19.34 18.95 -20.36
CA GLY A 207 -19.63 17.52 -20.54
C GLY A 207 -19.98 17.15 -21.99
N LEU A 208 -20.82 17.95 -22.65
CA LEU A 208 -21.15 17.77 -24.07
C LEU A 208 -19.94 17.98 -24.98
N GLN A 209 -19.11 18.99 -24.69
CA GLN A 209 -17.86 19.19 -25.42
C GLN A 209 -16.93 17.97 -25.26
N MET A 210 -16.80 17.39 -24.07
CA MET A 210 -15.93 16.23 -23.86
C MET A 210 -16.42 14.97 -24.57
N ILE A 211 -17.75 14.75 -24.63
CA ILE A 211 -18.33 13.55 -25.24
C ILE A 211 -18.39 13.67 -26.77
N PHE A 212 -18.74 14.85 -27.28
CA PHE A 212 -19.09 15.03 -28.69
C PHE A 212 -18.08 15.85 -29.49
N SER A 213 -17.10 16.51 -28.85
CA SER A 213 -16.06 17.18 -29.64
C SER A 213 -15.16 16.13 -30.28
N PRO A 214 -14.89 16.25 -31.59
CA PRO A 214 -13.93 15.39 -32.25
C PRO A 214 -12.56 15.59 -31.61
N ILE A 215 -11.90 14.49 -31.26
CA ILE A 215 -10.49 14.53 -30.85
C ILE A 215 -9.70 14.98 -32.09
N PRO A 216 -9.00 16.12 -32.05
CA PRO A 216 -8.23 16.59 -33.20
C PRO A 216 -7.23 15.51 -33.62
N SER A 217 -7.30 15.12 -34.90
CA SER A 217 -6.28 14.25 -35.49
C SER A 217 -4.92 14.90 -35.31
N ARG A 218 -3.95 14.16 -34.75
CA ARG A 218 -2.53 14.54 -34.76
C ARG A 218 -1.78 13.95 -35.97
N TYR A 219 -2.51 13.39 -36.94
CA TYR A 219 -2.01 13.02 -38.27
C TYR A 219 -2.22 14.17 -39.25
#